data_AF-A0A0B6YCY2-F1
#
_entry.id   AF-A0A0B6YCY2-F1
#
_cell.length_a   1.000
_cell.length_b   1.000
_cell.length_c   1.000
_cell.angle_alpha   90.00
_cell.angle_beta   90.00
_cell.angle_gamma   90.00
#
_symmetry.space_group_name_H-M   'P 1'
#
loop_
_entity.id
_entity.type
_entity.pdbx_description
1 polymer ?
#
loop_
_entity_poly.entity_id
_entity_poly.type
_entity_poly.pdbx_seq_one_letter_code
_entity_poly.pdbx_strand_id
1 'polypeptide(L)'
;VFWIGDLNYRIDLPMEDVRTYIKKKMYKHLLEGDQLYRQMMANSEVFKGFEEGIPYFDPTYKFDSGTNNYDSSEKSRVPAWCDRILWRGQYVKQLRYN
;
A
#
# COMPACT_ATOMS: atom_id res chain seq x y z
N VAL A 1 -0.93 20.02 4.33
CA VAL A 1 -1.53 19.02 5.24
C VAL A 1 -0.86 17.69 4.98
N PHE A 2 -0.39 17.01 6.03
CA PHE A 2 0.08 15.64 5.95
C PHE A 2 -0.91 14.75 6.68
N TRP A 3 -1.24 13.60 6.09
CA TRP A 3 -2.10 12.58 6.68
C TRP A 3 -1.32 11.26 6.71
N ILE A 4 -1.11 10.71 7.91
CA ILE A 4 -0.20 9.59 8.13
C ILE A 4 -0.82 8.61 9.10
N GLY A 5 -0.70 7.32 8.81
CA GLY A 5 -1.06 6.26 9.75
C GLY A 5 -1.41 4.95 9.06
N ASP A 6 -1.89 4.00 9.86
CA ASP A 6 -2.53 2.77 9.38
C ASP A 6 -3.94 3.12 8.88
N LEU A 7 -4.08 3.26 7.57
CA LEU A 7 -5.36 3.48 6.90
C LEU A 7 -6.12 2.18 6.61
N ASN A 8 -5.48 1.03 6.84
CA ASN A 8 -6.05 -0.31 6.74
C ASN A 8 -6.63 -0.70 5.37
N TYR A 9 -6.29 0.03 4.31
CA TYR A 9 -6.60 -0.36 2.94
C TYR A 9 -5.84 -1.63 2.55
N ARG A 10 -6.49 -2.46 1.74
CA ARG A 10 -5.99 -3.78 1.31
C ARG A 10 -5.69 -3.83 -0.18
N ILE A 11 -5.04 -4.90 -0.59
CA ILE A 11 -4.82 -5.23 -2.00
C ILE A 11 -5.85 -6.30 -2.39
N ASP A 12 -6.72 -5.97 -3.35
CA ASP A 12 -7.75 -6.89 -3.84
C ASP A 12 -7.21 -7.76 -4.97
N LEU A 13 -6.21 -8.59 -4.64
CA LEU A 13 -5.63 -9.58 -5.53
C LEU A 13 -5.55 -10.95 -4.83
N PRO A 14 -5.56 -12.06 -5.58
CA PRO A 14 -5.30 -13.38 -5.02
C PRO A 14 -3.94 -13.44 -4.30
N MET A 15 -3.88 -14.17 -3.18
CA MET A 15 -2.65 -14.33 -2.38
C MET A 15 -1.45 -14.81 -3.22
N GLU A 16 -1.67 -15.74 -4.15
CA GLU A 16 -0.62 -16.30 -5.00
C GLU A 16 -0.02 -15.25 -5.94
N ASP A 17 -0.87 -14.39 -6.51
CA ASP A 17 -0.45 -13.28 -7.36
C ASP A 17 0.33 -12.25 -6.54
N VAL A 18 -0.18 -11.89 -5.35
CA VAL A 18 0.50 -10.95 -4.45
C VAL A 18 1.89 -11.46 -4.08
N ARG A 19 2.01 -12.73 -3.65
CA ARG A 19 3.31 -13.35 -3.34
C ARG A 19 4.25 -13.35 -4.55
N THR A 20 3.71 -13.64 -5.73
CA THR A 20 4.49 -13.64 -6.98
C THR A 20 5.01 -12.24 -7.33
N TYR A 21 4.16 -11.22 -7.23
CA TYR A 21 4.53 -9.84 -7.53
C TYR A 21 5.51 -9.27 -6.51
N ILE A 22 5.35 -9.57 -5.22
CA ILE A 22 6.34 -9.21 -4.18
C ILE A 22 7.70 -9.84 -4.51
N LYS A 23 7.72 -11.16 -4.78
CA LYS A 23 8.97 -11.88 -5.10
C LYS A 23 9.66 -11.33 -6.34
N LYS A 24 8.90 -10.94 -7.36
CA LYS A 24 9.40 -10.35 -8.61
C LYS A 24 9.56 -8.83 -8.57
N LYS A 25 9.27 -8.18 -7.44
CA LYS A 25 9.33 -6.72 -7.27
C LYS A 25 8.47 -5.95 -8.28
N MET A 26 7.34 -6.55 -8.66
CA MET A 26 6.38 -6.00 -9.63
C MET A 26 5.36 -5.06 -8.94
N TYR A 27 5.85 -4.03 -8.25
CA TYR A 27 5.03 -3.16 -7.40
C TYR A 27 3.88 -2.45 -8.12
N LYS A 28 4.04 -2.14 -9.41
CA LYS A 28 2.95 -1.54 -10.21
C LYS A 28 1.73 -2.46 -10.31
N HIS A 29 1.95 -3.77 -10.45
CA HIS A 29 0.85 -4.75 -10.53
C HIS A 29 0.15 -4.90 -9.17
N LEU A 30 0.91 -4.82 -8.06
CA LEU A 30 0.33 -4.76 -6.71
C LEU A 30 -0.49 -3.47 -6.52
N LEU A 31 0.02 -2.33 -6.99
CA LEU A 31 -0.64 -1.03 -6.88
C LEU A 31 -1.96 -0.96 -7.65
N GLU A 32 -2.05 -1.63 -8.80
CA GLU A 32 -3.31 -1.75 -9.55
C GLU A 32 -4.43 -2.43 -8.73
N GLY A 33 -4.06 -3.33 -7.81
CA GLY A 33 -4.98 -3.96 -6.85
C GLY A 33 -5.20 -3.18 -5.56
N ASP A 34 -4.41 -2.15 -5.27
CA ASP A 34 -4.50 -1.38 -4.02
C ASP A 34 -5.80 -0.57 -3.96
N GLN A 35 -6.55 -0.76 -2.87
CA GLN A 35 -7.84 -0.10 -2.68
C GLN A 35 -7.70 1.43 -2.55
N LEU A 36 -6.69 1.92 -1.83
CA LEU A 36 -6.47 3.36 -1.66
C LEU A 36 -6.12 4.03 -3.00
N TYR A 37 -5.17 3.46 -3.74
CA TYR A 37 -4.77 3.94 -5.05
C TYR A 37 -5.96 4.00 -6.00
N ARG A 38 -6.74 2.92 -6.13
CA ARG A 38 -7.95 2.91 -6.97
C ARG A 38 -8.97 3.96 -6.53
N GLN A 39 -9.16 4.15 -5.22
CA GLN A 39 -10.09 5.14 -4.69
C GLN A 39 -9.65 6.58 -4.97
N MET A 40 -8.34 6.88 -4.86
CA MET A 40 -7.77 8.18 -5.22
C MET A 40 -7.86 8.44 -6.73
N MET A 41 -7.57 7.42 -7.56
CA MET A 41 -7.65 7.52 -9.02
C MET A 41 -9.08 7.67 -9.54
N ALA A 42 -10.06 7.10 -8.84
CA ALA A 42 -11.48 7.25 -9.15
C ALA A 42 -12.04 8.64 -8.79
N ASN A 43 -11.20 9.57 -8.31
CA ASN A 43 -11.60 10.91 -7.87
C ASN A 43 -12.70 10.88 -6.80
N SER A 44 -12.58 9.96 -5.84
CA SER A 44 -13.53 9.86 -4.73
C SER A 44 -13.49 11.09 -3.82
N GLU A 45 -14.54 11.32 -3.03
CA GLU A 45 -14.57 12.41 -2.04
C GLU A 45 -13.56 12.19 -0.89
N VAL A 46 -13.20 10.94 -0.62
CA VAL A 46 -12.20 10.59 0.39
C VAL A 46 -10.81 10.82 -0.19
N PHE A 47 -9.96 11.51 0.58
CA PHE A 47 -8.62 11.96 0.16
C PHE A 47 -8.61 12.83 -1.12
N LYS A 48 -9.73 13.51 -1.42
CA LYS A 48 -9.81 14.43 -2.56
C LYS A 48 -8.74 15.52 -2.50
N GLY A 49 -7.96 15.61 -3.58
CA GLY A 49 -6.83 16.53 -3.71
C GLY A 49 -5.61 16.19 -2.86
N PHE A 50 -5.59 15.03 -2.21
CA PHE A 50 -4.34 14.49 -1.65
C PHE A 50 -3.55 13.77 -2.73
N GLU A 51 -2.24 13.75 -2.53
CA GLU A 51 -1.26 13.04 -3.33
C GLU A 51 -0.56 12.01 -2.44
N GLU A 52 -0.08 10.95 -3.07
CA GLU A 52 0.76 9.93 -2.47
C GLU A 52 1.84 9.53 -3.48
N GLY A 53 3.03 9.17 -3.00
CA GLY A 53 4.04 8.57 -3.85
C GLY A 53 3.70 7.14 -4.24
N ILE A 54 4.27 6.66 -5.34
CA ILE A 54 4.16 5.26 -5.70
C ILE A 54 4.99 4.42 -4.70
N PRO A 55 4.41 3.45 -3.98
CA PRO A 55 5.14 2.60 -3.05
C PRO A 55 5.99 1.58 -3.82
N TYR A 56 7.28 1.87 -3.99
CA TYR A 56 8.26 0.96 -4.61
C TYR A 56 8.94 0.03 -3.58
N PHE A 57 8.17 -0.41 -2.59
CA PHE A 57 8.62 -1.26 -1.48
C PHE A 57 7.58 -2.35 -1.19
N ASP A 58 8.01 -3.42 -0.52
CA ASP A 58 7.14 -4.55 -0.19
C ASP A 58 6.00 -4.11 0.76
N PRO A 59 4.80 -4.71 0.68
CA PRO A 59 3.70 -4.44 1.61
C PRO A 59 4.11 -4.57 3.08
N THR A 60 3.66 -3.64 3.93
CA THR A 60 4.06 -3.52 5.34
C THR A 60 3.24 -4.38 6.29
N TYR A 61 2.14 -4.95 5.79
CA TYR A 61 1.24 -5.79 6.54
C TYR A 61 1.03 -7.12 5.82
N LYS A 62 0.86 -8.27 6.48
CA LYS A 62 1.05 -8.56 7.92
C LYS A 62 2.20 -9.53 8.06
N PHE A 63 3.08 -9.31 9.04
CA PHE A 63 4.19 -10.20 9.35
C PHE A 63 3.91 -11.08 10.58
N ASP A 64 4.57 -12.23 10.64
CA ASP A 64 4.69 -13.01 11.86
C ASP A 64 5.58 -12.27 12.86
N SER A 65 5.17 -12.24 14.13
CA SER A 65 5.84 -11.45 15.16
C SER A 65 7.32 -11.81 15.31
N GLY A 66 8.19 -10.80 15.25
CA GLY A 66 9.64 -10.98 15.36
C GLY A 66 10.33 -11.48 14.08
N THR A 67 9.64 -11.51 12.95
CA THR A 67 10.19 -11.98 11.67
C THR A 67 9.87 -11.03 10.51
N ASN A 68 10.54 -11.22 9.38
CA ASN A 68 10.18 -10.60 8.10
C ASN A 68 9.34 -11.54 7.21
N ASN A 69 8.78 -12.61 7.78
CA ASN A 69 7.90 -13.52 7.06
C ASN A 69 6.47 -13.01 7.13
N TYR A 70 5.78 -13.03 6.00
CA TYR A 70 4.35 -12.72 5.96
C TYR A 70 3.52 -13.78 6.70
N ASP A 71 2.39 -13.34 7.25
CA ASP A 71 1.46 -14.07 8.12
C ASP A 71 1.30 -15.54 7.73
N SER A 72 1.90 -16.42 8.52
CA SER A 72 1.83 -17.88 8.35
C SER A 72 0.66 -18.51 9.13
N SER A 73 -0.15 -17.69 9.81
CA SER A 73 -1.31 -18.18 10.55
C SER A 73 -2.39 -18.74 9.61
N GLU A 74 -3.35 -19.49 10.16
CA GLU A 74 -4.48 -20.05 9.40
C GLU A 74 -5.30 -18.97 8.65
N LYS A 75 -5.26 -17.73 9.14
CA LYS A 75 -5.94 -16.59 8.51
C LYS A 75 -5.27 -16.18 7.19
N SER A 76 -3.98 -16.47 7.03
CA SER A 76 -3.18 -16.26 5.82
C SER A 76 -3.51 -14.92 5.15
N ARG A 77 -3.34 -13.81 5.89
CA ARG A 77 -3.77 -12.50 5.40
C ARG A 77 -2.95 -12.06 4.21
N VAL A 78 -3.63 -11.65 3.14
CA VAL A 78 -2.99 -11.09 1.94
C VAL A 78 -2.14 -9.88 2.34
N PRO A 79 -0.86 -9.81 1.92
CA PRO A 79 -0.03 -8.66 2.21
C PRO A 79 -0.62 -7.35 1.64
N ALA A 80 -0.51 -6.25 2.38
CA ALA A 80 -1.07 -4.95 2.00
C ALA A 80 -0.24 -3.75 2.48
N TRP A 81 -0.36 -2.62 1.80
CA TRP A 81 0.16 -1.33 2.26
C TRP A 81 -0.89 -0.63 3.12
N CYS A 82 -0.93 -0.99 4.39
CA CYS A 82 -1.87 -0.41 5.36
C CYS A 82 -1.34 0.92 5.92
N ASP A 83 -0.03 1.02 6.12
CA ASP A 83 0.66 2.23 6.61
C ASP A 83 0.97 3.18 5.46
N ARG A 84 0.37 4.38 5.46
CA ARG A 84 0.42 5.32 4.32
C ARG A 84 0.76 6.73 4.73
N ILE A 85 1.36 7.48 3.81
CA ILE A 85 1.71 8.90 3.96
C ILE A 85 1.15 9.66 2.77
N LEU A 86 0.11 10.47 3.01
CA LEU A 86 -0.49 11.33 1.99
C LEU A 86 -0.24 12.79 2.33
N TRP A 87 -0.21 13.65 1.31
CA TRP A 87 -0.09 15.09 1.50
C TRP A 87 -1.04 15.87 0.60
N ARG A 88 -1.42 17.07 1.03
CA ARG A 88 -2.13 18.06 0.22
C ARG A 88 -1.58 19.43 0.51
N GLY A 89 -1.10 20.13 -0.51
CA GLY A 89 -0.58 21.49 -0.39
C GLY A 89 0.32 21.85 -1.54
N GLN A 90 0.49 23.15 -1.76
CA GLN A 90 1.43 23.65 -2.75
C GLN A 90 2.87 23.54 -2.22
N TYR A 91 3.83 23.44 -3.14
CA TYR A 91 5.27 23.42 -2.86
C TYR A 91 5.76 22.23 -2.03
N VAL A 92 5.02 21.12 -2.01
CA VAL A 92 5.49 19.85 -1.43
C VAL A 92 6.17 19.04 -2.54
N LYS A 93 7.41 18.63 -2.32
CA LYS A 93 8.14 17.73 -3.21
C LYS A 93 8.50 16.46 -2.45
N GLN A 94 7.97 15.33 -2.88
CA GLN A 94 8.39 14.04 -2.36
C GLN A 94 9.85 13.75 -2.78
N LEU A 95 10.68 13.37 -1.81
CA LEU A 95 12.08 13.00 -2.05
C LEU A 95 12.29 11.49 -2.07
N ARG A 96 11.61 10.75 -1.18
CA ARG A 96 11.76 9.29 -1.00
C ARG A 96 10.46 8.66 -0.51
N TYR A 97 10.30 7.37 -0.82
CA TYR A 97 9.23 6.52 -0.30
C TYR A 97 9.63 5.05 -0.43
N ASN A 98 10.46 4.57 0.49
CA ASN A 98 11.11 3.27 0.44
C ASN A 98 11.68 2.84 1.79
#